data_AF-A0A2X1PQW7-F1
#
_entry.id   AF-A0A2X1PQW7-F1
#
_cell.length_a   1.000
_cell.length_b   1.000
_cell.length_c   1.000
_cell.angle_alpha   90.00
_cell.angle_beta   90.00
_cell.angle_gamma   90.00
#
_symmetry.space_group_name_H-M   'P 1'
#
loop_
_entity.id
_entity.type
_entity.pdbx_description
1 polymer ?
#
loop_
_entity_poly.entity_id
_entity_poly.type
_entity_poly.pdbx_seq_one_letter_code
_entity_poly.pdbx_strand_id
1 'polypeptide(L)'
;MLETKVTAVEAKDDGIYVSMEGKACNDTKRYDAVLVAIGRVPNGKLIDAGKAGVEVDDRGFIHVDKQMRTNVPHIYAIGDIGRSAQC
;
A
#
# COMPACT_ATOMS: atom_id res chain seq x y z
N MET A 1 -20.87 5.47 5.74
CA MET A 1 -21.25 4.29 4.94
C MET A 1 -20.10 3.31 5.01
N LEU A 2 -20.32 2.08 5.45
CA LEU A 2 -19.30 1.02 5.56
C LEU A 2 -19.68 -0.12 4.60
N GLU A 3 -18.79 -1.09 4.40
CA GLU A 3 -19.01 -2.21 3.45
C GLU A 3 -19.33 -1.73 2.02
N THR A 4 -18.61 -0.72 1.55
CA THR A 4 -18.77 -0.14 0.21
C THR A 4 -17.44 -0.16 -0.52
N LYS A 5 -17.44 -0.67 -1.75
CA LYS A 5 -16.30 -0.70 -2.65
C LYS A 5 -16.41 0.45 -3.64
N VAL A 6 -15.34 1.23 -3.78
CA VAL A 6 -15.19 2.16 -4.91
C VAL A 6 -14.78 1.35 -6.13
N THR A 7 -15.53 1.46 -7.22
CA THR A 7 -15.30 0.71 -8.47
C THR A 7 -14.68 1.56 -9.58
N ALA A 8 -14.98 2.86 -9.60
CA ALA A 8 -14.38 3.80 -10.54
C ALA A 8 -14.25 5.20 -9.92
N VAL A 9 -13.25 5.94 -10.37
CA VAL A 9 -13.03 7.37 -10.06
C VAL A 9 -12.69 8.07 -11.36
N GLU A 10 -13.56 8.98 -11.80
CA GLU A 10 -13.42 9.72 -13.07
C GLU A 10 -13.40 11.22 -12.80
N ALA A 11 -12.30 11.90 -13.16
CA ALA A 11 -12.25 13.35 -13.14
C ALA A 11 -12.93 13.91 -14.41
N LYS A 12 -13.85 14.86 -14.21
CA LYS A 12 -14.53 15.61 -15.28
C LYS A 12 -14.36 17.11 -15.02
N ASP A 13 -14.72 17.94 -16.00
CA ASP A 13 -14.51 19.39 -15.95
C ASP A 13 -15.15 20.06 -14.72
N ASP A 14 -16.25 19.49 -14.21
CA ASP A 14 -17.00 20.06 -13.09
C ASP A 14 -16.76 19.34 -11.74
N GLY A 15 -16.03 18.23 -11.70
CA GLY A 15 -15.75 17.52 -10.44
C GLY A 15 -15.30 16.07 -10.63
N ILE A 16 -15.16 15.35 -9.52
CA ILE A 16 -14.74 13.94 -9.50
C ILE A 16 -15.96 13.05 -9.27
N TYR A 17 -16.25 12.19 -10.24
CA TYR A 17 -17.34 11.22 -10.18
C TYR A 17 -16.81 9.89 -9.64
N VAL A 18 -17.37 9.44 -8.52
CA VAL A 18 -16.97 8.19 -7.85
C VAL A 18 -18.12 7.21 -7.92
N SER A 19 -17.90 6.06 -8.56
CA SER A 19 -18.84 4.95 -8.61
C SER A 19 -18.60 4.01 -7.44
N MET A 20 -19.67 3.66 -6.73
CA MET A 20 -19.63 2.89 -5.50
C MET A 20 -20.65 1.76 -5.50
N GLU A 21 -20.21 0.58 -5.08
CA GLU A 21 -21.04 -0.61 -4.92
C GLU A 21 -20.97 -1.11 -3.48
N GLY A 22 -22.12 -1.38 -2.87
CA GLY A 22 -22.23 -1.95 -1.54
C GLY A 22 -23.66 -2.35 -1.22
N LYS A 23 -23.89 -2.96 -0.06
CA LYS A 23 -25.26 -3.33 0.36
C LYS A 23 -26.19 -2.12 0.46
N ALA A 24 -25.63 -0.94 0.78
CA ALA A 24 -26.37 0.28 1.02
C ALA A 24 -26.39 1.25 -0.18
N CYS A 25 -25.59 1.03 -1.23
CA CYS A 25 -25.58 1.88 -2.42
C CYS A 25 -25.13 1.12 -3.67
N ASN A 26 -25.66 1.55 -4.81
CA ASN A 26 -25.09 1.24 -6.11
C ASN A 26 -25.28 2.47 -6.99
N ASP A 27 -24.47 3.49 -6.76
CA ASP A 27 -24.63 4.80 -7.36
C ASP A 27 -23.29 5.47 -7.67
N THR A 28 -23.37 6.53 -8.49
CA THR A 28 -22.25 7.41 -8.81
C THR A 28 -22.53 8.77 -8.20
N LYS A 29 -21.56 9.32 -7.46
CA LYS A 29 -21.68 10.64 -6.82
C LYS A 29 -20.56 11.55 -7.27
N ARG A 30 -20.88 12.83 -7.43
CA ARG A 30 -19.91 13.90 -7.72
C ARG A 30 -19.36 14.48 -6.43
N TYR A 31 -18.05 14.68 -6.39
CA TYR A 31 -17.32 15.33 -5.30
C TYR A 31 -16.40 16.42 -5.87
N ASP A 32 -16.17 17.49 -5.10
CA ASP A 32 -15.23 18.54 -5.50
C ASP A 32 -13.76 18.14 -5.23
N ALA A 33 -13.54 17.21 -4.28
CA ALA A 33 -12.24 16.65 -3.96
C ALA A 33 -12.37 15.22 -3.42
N VAL A 34 -11.34 14.40 -3.62
CA VAL A 34 -11.25 13.01 -3.12
C VAL A 34 -9.90 12.78 -2.44
N LEU A 35 -9.92 12.27 -1.21
CA LEU A 35 -8.74 11.81 -0.48
C LEU A 35 -8.59 10.29 -0.61
N VAL A 36 -7.51 9.84 -1.23
CA VAL A 36 -7.18 8.41 -1.32
C VAL A 36 -6.28 8.02 -0.15
N ALA A 37 -6.86 7.35 0.86
CA ALA A 37 -6.17 6.95 2.08
C ALA A 37 -6.38 5.45 2.41
N ILE A 38 -6.34 4.58 1.38
CA ILE A 38 -6.66 3.16 1.51
C ILE A 38 -5.52 2.29 2.10
N GLY A 39 -4.30 2.82 2.19
CA GLY A 39 -3.16 2.09 2.71
C GLY A 39 -1.82 2.64 2.24
N ARG A 40 -0.74 1.92 2.59
CA ARG A 40 0.65 2.22 2.23
C ARG A 40 1.32 0.95 1.71
N VAL A 41 2.30 1.11 0.81
CA VAL A 41 3.11 0.02 0.26
C VAL A 41 4.58 0.31 0.62
N PRO A 42 5.34 -0.68 1.13
CA PRO A 42 6.76 -0.51 1.44
C PRO A 42 7.62 -0.35 0.18
N ASN A 43 8.72 0.40 0.28
CA ASN A 43 9.57 0.77 -0.85
C ASN A 43 10.69 -0.25 -1.17
N GLY A 44 10.66 -1.49 -0.65
CA GLY A 44 11.76 -2.46 -0.82
C GLY A 44 12.11 -2.75 -2.28
N LYS A 45 11.12 -2.72 -3.19
CA LYS A 45 11.32 -2.93 -4.64
C LYS A 45 11.88 -1.70 -5.37
N LEU A 46 12.00 -0.55 -4.72
CA LEU A 46 12.39 0.72 -5.35
C LEU A 46 13.85 1.13 -5.08
N ILE A 47 14.62 0.29 -4.37
CA ILE A 47 15.96 0.63 -3.89
C ILE A 47 17.06 -0.32 -4.39
N ASP A 48 16.77 -1.16 -5.39
CA ASP A 48 17.70 -2.18 -5.92
C ASP A 48 18.32 -3.09 -4.82
N ALA A 49 17.55 -3.41 -3.78
CA ALA A 49 18.01 -4.19 -2.62
C ALA A 49 18.73 -5.51 -3.02
N GLY A 50 18.27 -6.14 -4.11
CA GLY A 50 18.88 -7.35 -4.65
C GLY A 50 20.34 -7.18 -5.09
N LYS A 51 20.79 -5.98 -5.49
CA LYS A 51 22.22 -5.72 -5.79
C LYS A 51 23.11 -5.84 -4.54
N ALA A 52 22.54 -5.65 -3.35
CA ALA A 52 23.20 -5.88 -2.08
C ALA A 52 22.95 -7.29 -1.51
N GLY A 53 22.28 -8.17 -2.26
CA GLY A 53 21.89 -9.51 -1.82
C GLY A 53 20.70 -9.55 -0.85
N VAL A 54 20.03 -8.42 -0.63
CA VAL A 54 18.88 -8.34 0.28
C VAL A 54 17.62 -8.85 -0.41
N GLU A 55 16.94 -9.78 0.25
CA GLU A 55 15.66 -10.32 -0.21
C GLU A 55 14.50 -9.36 0.09
N VAL A 56 13.63 -9.17 -0.91
CA VAL A 56 12.41 -8.36 -0.81
C VAL A 56 11.24 -9.23 -1.23
N ASP A 57 10.20 -9.27 -0.41
CA ASP A 57 9.01 -10.10 -0.68
C ASP A 57 8.14 -9.52 -1.82
N ASP A 58 7.14 -10.30 -2.24
CA ASP A 58 6.21 -9.89 -3.30
C ASP A 58 5.39 -8.65 -2.95
N ARG A 59 5.23 -8.35 -1.66
CA ARG A 59 4.52 -7.17 -1.16
C ARG A 59 5.43 -5.95 -0.96
N GLY A 60 6.74 -6.10 -1.18
CA GLY A 60 7.76 -5.05 -1.10
C GLY A 60 8.41 -4.89 0.28
N PHE A 61 8.17 -5.79 1.23
CA PHE A 61 8.82 -5.77 2.54
C PHE A 61 10.18 -6.44 2.50
N ILE A 62 11.05 -6.00 3.40
CA ILE A 62 12.30 -6.69 3.73
C ILE A 62 12.06 -7.49 5.00
N HIS A 63 12.29 -8.80 4.93
CA HIS A 63 12.19 -9.66 6.12
C HIS A 63 13.33 -9.38 7.08
N VAL A 64 12.98 -9.25 8.36
CA VAL A 64 13.96 -9.05 9.41
C VAL A 64 13.75 -9.95 10.62
N ASP A 65 14.84 -10.27 11.31
CA ASP A 65 14.81 -10.95 12.60
C ASP A 65 14.44 -10.01 13.76
N LYS A 66 14.44 -10.51 15.00
CA LYS A 66 14.14 -9.71 16.21
C LYS A 66 15.16 -8.58 16.47
N GLN A 67 16.33 -8.65 15.85
CA GLN A 67 17.38 -7.64 15.92
C GLN A 67 17.37 -6.72 14.69
N MET A 68 16.32 -6.79 13.87
CA MET A 68 16.14 -6.02 12.63
C MET A 68 17.15 -6.35 11.52
N ARG A 69 17.82 -7.50 11.58
CA ARG A 69 18.75 -7.95 10.53
C ARG A 69 18.01 -8.55 9.37
N THR A 70 18.45 -8.22 8.16
CA THR A 70 18.00 -8.87 6.93
C THR A 70 18.65 -10.26 6.77
N ASN A 71 18.42 -10.93 5.63
CA ASN A 71 19.17 -12.12 5.23
C ASN A 71 20.69 -11.85 5.06
N VAL A 72 21.10 -10.58 4.90
CA VAL A 72 22.50 -10.17 4.85
C VAL A 72 22.94 -9.66 6.25
N PRO A 73 23.89 -10.32 6.95
CA PRO A 73 24.13 -10.12 8.39
C PRO A 73 24.48 -8.69 8.85
N HIS A 74 25.04 -7.88 7.95
CA HIS A 74 25.46 -6.51 8.23
C HIS A 74 24.50 -5.46 7.64
N ILE A 75 23.40 -5.87 7.02
CA ILE A 75 22.36 -4.99 6.50
C ILE A 75 21.08 -5.17 7.33
N TYR A 76 20.50 -4.05 7.73
CA TYR A 76 19.35 -3.96 8.61
C TYR A 76 18.22 -3.20 7.91
N ALA A 77 16.96 -3.51 8.25
CA ALA A 77 15.80 -2.78 7.77
C ALA A 77 14.85 -2.49 8.94
N ILE A 78 14.38 -1.23 9.04
CA ILE A 78 13.58 -0.75 10.17
C ILE A 78 12.41 0.12 9.67
N GLY A 79 11.37 0.27 10.50
CA GLY A 79 10.17 1.04 10.16
C GLY A 79 9.29 0.33 9.13
N ASP A 80 8.45 1.09 8.42
CA ASP A 80 7.42 0.56 7.50
C ASP A 80 7.93 -0.42 6.43
N ILE A 81 9.23 -0.38 6.11
CA ILE A 81 9.84 -1.25 5.09
C ILE A 81 10.23 -2.64 5.64
N GLY A 82 10.48 -2.74 6.95
CA GLY A 82 10.91 -3.96 7.62
C GLY A 82 9.72 -4.69 8.23
N ARG A 83 9.59 -6.00 7.96
CA ARG A 83 8.56 -6.84 8.57
C ARG A 83 9.19 -8.04 9.26
N SER A 84 8.91 -8.19 10.55
CA SER A 84 9.26 -9.40 11.29
C SER A 84 8.24 -10.49 10.99
N ALA A 85 8.63 -11.77 11.07
CA ALA A 85 7.72 -12.92 10.95
C ALA A 85 6.66 -13.00 12.08
N GLN A 86 6.50 -11.95 12.88
CA GLN A 86 5.70 -11.89 14.09
C GLN A 86 4.57 -10.86 14.03
N CYS A 87 4.27 -10.30 12.85
CA CYS A 87 3.15 -9.39 12.61
C CYS A 87 2.32 -9.78 11.39
#